data_AF-A0A265USY7-F1
#
_entry.id   AF-A0A265USY7-F1
#
_cell.length_a   1.000
_cell.length_b   1.000
_cell.length_c   1.000
_cell.angle_alpha   90.00
_cell.angle_beta   90.00
_cell.angle_gamma   90.00
#
_symmetry.space_group_name_H-M   'P 1'
#
loop_
_entity.id
_entity.type
_entity.pdbx_description
1 polymer ?
#
loop_
_entity_poly.entity_id
_entity_poly.type
_entity_poly.pdbx_seq_one_letter_code
_entity_poly.pdbx_strand_id
1 'polypeptide(L)'
;MGANHDLLADKAGRAIVSKIVNRVDNWGQVFSDNLNKAGDFSWPRPDYVCFDYDLDQSVAFEFKPPNHSKREYLTGLGQTLSYLEKHHYSGIILPTFVEGYNIAQHLTNILSLDVFSRHYISVIGYNERTLESDPLNSIQLFKPIEHERTGEIVTEHINETYWCWWRDISHYEIFTLLNLLDKYASEPGDIYTNNAWPEFWRLMVNGQTRTWEGAGRTKTDNETNYRSEKQNYKIPLFQLGLIEPSEGRLTAEGYKLISIGKIFGIESSLYMDYLTKLVLIEGKHLILIQDLEDYKTRANSASLANSTQFRKDFETYLDENNSIGQRKEGRTTTGNKESYIRDELKLWNKLGLLKTRGTRYFTVGRGIEFNWARITEILTKDFLF
;
A
#
# COMPACT_ATOMS: atom_id res chain seq x y z
N MET A 1 -12.35 11.87 1.95
CA MET A 1 -13.11 10.60 1.96
C MET A 1 -12.19 9.37 1.90
N GLY A 2 -11.11 9.34 1.11
CA GLY A 2 -10.21 8.16 1.00
C GLY A 2 -9.49 7.70 2.28
N ALA A 3 -9.09 8.62 3.17
CA ALA A 3 -8.41 8.24 4.43
C ALA A 3 -9.28 7.36 5.36
N ASN A 4 -10.60 7.60 5.40
CA ASN A 4 -11.52 6.78 6.20
C ASN A 4 -11.76 5.42 5.53
N HIS A 5 -11.86 5.40 4.19
CA HIS A 5 -12.02 4.18 3.42
C HIS A 5 -10.86 3.20 3.66
N ASP A 6 -9.62 3.66 3.42
CA ASP A 6 -8.42 2.83 3.55
C ASP A 6 -8.21 2.32 4.98
N LEU A 7 -8.52 3.14 5.98
CA LEU A 7 -8.44 2.74 7.38
C LEU A 7 -9.45 1.64 7.73
N LEU A 8 -10.71 1.77 7.27
CA LEU A 8 -11.73 0.76 7.52
C LEU A 8 -11.43 -0.54 6.75
N ALA A 9 -10.94 -0.43 5.51
CA ALA A 9 -10.47 -1.57 4.74
C ALA A 9 -9.34 -2.31 5.45
N ASP A 10 -8.35 -1.58 6.00
CA ASP A 10 -7.24 -2.15 6.75
C ASP A 10 -7.70 -2.82 8.05
N LYS A 11 -8.58 -2.17 8.83
CA LYS A 11 -9.16 -2.76 10.05
C LYS A 11 -9.91 -4.06 9.77
N ALA A 12 -10.76 -4.07 8.74
CA ALA A 12 -11.49 -5.26 8.35
C ALA A 12 -10.54 -6.35 7.83
N GLY A 13 -9.60 -6.00 6.95
CA GLY A 13 -8.58 -6.91 6.42
C GLY A 13 -7.75 -7.58 7.51
N ARG A 14 -7.28 -6.83 8.51
CA ARG A 14 -6.56 -7.39 9.68
C ARG A 14 -7.40 -8.35 10.48
N ALA A 15 -8.67 -8.02 10.74
CA ALA A 15 -9.55 -8.93 11.46
C ALA A 15 -9.82 -10.23 10.69
N ILE A 16 -9.92 -10.15 9.37
CA ILE A 16 -10.06 -11.33 8.49
C ILE A 16 -8.82 -12.21 8.59
N VAL A 17 -7.63 -11.63 8.41
CA VAL A 17 -6.35 -12.36 8.52
C VAL A 17 -6.22 -13.00 9.90
N SER A 18 -6.48 -12.24 10.96
CA SER A 18 -6.44 -12.75 12.34
C SER A 18 -7.38 -13.95 12.53
N LYS A 19 -8.61 -13.92 12.02
CA LYS A 19 -9.52 -15.07 12.11
C LYS A 19 -9.07 -16.27 11.28
N ILE A 20 -8.51 -16.04 10.09
CA ILE A 20 -7.97 -17.11 9.22
C ILE A 20 -6.79 -17.80 9.92
N VAL A 21 -5.78 -17.02 10.34
CA VAL A 21 -4.55 -17.51 10.97
C VAL A 21 -4.85 -18.25 12.28
N ASN A 22 -5.75 -17.70 13.11
CA ASN A 22 -6.14 -18.32 14.38
C ASN A 22 -7.23 -19.41 14.23
N ARG A 23 -7.64 -19.77 13.01
CA ARG A 23 -8.62 -20.82 12.72
C ARG A 23 -9.96 -20.65 13.47
N VAL A 24 -10.39 -19.42 13.70
CA VAL A 24 -11.64 -19.11 14.41
C VAL A 24 -12.83 -19.53 13.55
N ASP A 25 -13.84 -20.21 14.09
CA ASP A 25 -15.17 -20.45 13.48
C ASP A 25 -15.16 -20.74 11.96
N ASN A 26 -14.30 -21.66 11.51
CA ASN A 26 -14.13 -22.07 10.10
C ASN A 26 -13.58 -21.00 9.14
N TRP A 27 -13.04 -19.89 9.65
CA TRP A 27 -12.44 -18.84 8.82
C TRP A 27 -11.21 -19.29 8.05
N GLY A 28 -10.56 -20.38 8.47
CA GLY A 28 -9.39 -20.94 7.81
C GLY A 28 -9.58 -21.19 6.30
N GLN A 29 -10.80 -21.56 5.88
CA GLN A 29 -11.14 -21.80 4.46
C GLN A 29 -10.12 -22.70 3.76
N VAL A 30 -9.56 -22.23 2.64
CA VAL A 30 -8.52 -22.91 1.83
C VAL A 30 -7.11 -22.43 2.15
N PHE A 31 -6.93 -21.58 3.15
CA PHE A 31 -5.66 -20.93 3.47
C PHE A 31 -4.87 -21.69 4.55
N SER A 32 -3.56 -21.52 4.59
CA SER A 32 -2.69 -21.86 5.71
C SER A 32 -2.86 -20.85 6.87
N ASP A 33 -2.11 -21.05 7.96
CA ASP A 33 -1.95 -20.05 9.03
C ASP A 33 -0.76 -19.09 8.77
N ASN A 34 -0.05 -19.24 7.64
CA ASN A 34 1.04 -18.37 7.20
C ASN A 34 0.56 -17.34 6.15
N LEU A 35 -0.58 -16.71 6.44
CA LEU A 35 -1.20 -15.67 5.60
C LEU A 35 -0.82 -14.27 6.12
N ASN A 36 -0.18 -13.46 5.28
CA ASN A 36 0.26 -12.11 5.65
C ASN A 36 -0.19 -11.05 4.66
N LYS A 37 -0.31 -9.79 5.11
CA LYS A 37 -0.60 -8.64 4.26
C LYS A 37 0.50 -8.46 3.21
N ALA A 38 0.08 -8.26 1.98
CA ALA A 38 0.94 -8.00 0.83
C ALA A 38 0.53 -6.70 0.12
N GLY A 39 1.34 -6.26 -0.83
CA GLY A 39 1.05 -5.10 -1.67
C GLY A 39 0.69 -5.52 -3.09
N ASP A 40 -0.38 -4.93 -3.63
CA ASP A 40 -0.64 -4.91 -5.07
C ASP A 40 -1.14 -3.53 -5.48
N PHE A 41 -0.43 -2.94 -6.43
CA PHE A 41 -0.65 -1.57 -6.89
C PHE A 41 -0.98 -1.53 -8.39
N SER A 42 -1.11 -2.70 -9.01
CA SER A 42 -1.48 -2.84 -10.42
C SER A 42 -2.98 -2.86 -10.59
N TRP A 43 -3.45 -2.32 -11.71
CA TRP A 43 -4.84 -2.47 -12.12
C TRP A 43 -5.15 -3.94 -12.47
N PRO A 44 -6.33 -4.49 -12.10
CA PRO A 44 -7.35 -3.91 -11.23
C PRO A 44 -6.88 -3.87 -9.75
N ARG A 45 -6.89 -2.70 -9.10
CA ARG A 45 -6.22 -2.49 -7.80
C ARG A 45 -7.14 -2.83 -6.61
N PRO A 46 -6.82 -3.84 -5.78
CA PRO A 46 -7.59 -4.18 -4.59
C PRO A 46 -7.35 -3.22 -3.42
N ASP A 47 -8.29 -3.18 -2.48
CA ASP A 47 -8.18 -2.37 -1.27
C ASP A 47 -7.29 -3.02 -0.20
N TYR A 48 -7.32 -4.36 -0.14
CA TYR A 48 -6.51 -5.15 0.78
C TYR A 48 -6.06 -6.44 0.11
N VAL A 49 -4.81 -6.83 0.30
CA VAL A 49 -4.23 -8.02 -0.33
C VAL A 49 -3.46 -8.83 0.72
N CYS A 50 -3.61 -10.14 0.64
CA CYS A 50 -2.82 -11.08 1.43
C CYS A 50 -2.12 -12.10 0.53
N PHE A 51 -1.03 -12.62 1.05
CA PHE A 51 -0.26 -13.71 0.46
C PHE A 51 -0.06 -14.82 1.49
N ASP A 52 -0.34 -16.05 1.06
CA ASP A 52 -0.17 -17.28 1.79
C ASP A 52 1.16 -17.89 1.38
N TYR A 53 2.13 -17.85 2.28
CA TYR A 53 3.52 -18.23 1.98
C TYR A 53 3.74 -19.75 1.97
N ASP A 54 2.86 -20.52 2.61
CA ASP A 54 2.96 -21.98 2.62
C ASP A 54 2.35 -22.59 1.35
N LEU A 55 1.26 -21.98 0.86
CA LEU A 55 0.52 -22.47 -0.31
C LEU A 55 0.91 -21.77 -1.62
N ASP A 56 1.73 -20.71 -1.55
CA ASP A 56 2.07 -19.83 -2.69
C ASP A 56 0.81 -19.21 -3.33
N GLN A 57 -0.14 -18.82 -2.48
CA GLN A 57 -1.48 -18.38 -2.89
C GLN A 57 -1.75 -16.94 -2.48
N SER A 58 -2.70 -16.30 -3.14
CA SER A 58 -3.02 -14.89 -2.92
C SER A 58 -4.51 -14.64 -2.87
N VAL A 59 -4.89 -13.69 -2.03
CA VAL A 59 -6.28 -13.26 -1.90
C VAL A 59 -6.37 -11.74 -1.89
N ALA A 60 -7.29 -11.20 -2.68
CA ALA A 60 -7.55 -9.78 -2.80
C ALA A 60 -8.96 -9.42 -2.36
N PHE A 61 -9.10 -8.37 -1.57
CA PHE A 61 -10.38 -7.92 -1.04
C PHE A 61 -10.75 -6.56 -1.63
N GLU A 62 -12.01 -6.45 -2.06
CA GLU A 62 -12.70 -5.18 -2.25
C GLU A 62 -13.39 -4.78 -0.95
N PHE A 63 -13.23 -3.54 -0.52
CA PHE A 63 -13.94 -2.98 0.61
C PHE A 63 -15.00 -1.98 0.12
N LYS A 64 -16.21 -2.02 0.69
CA LYS A 64 -17.25 -1.02 0.45
C LYS A 64 -17.71 -0.39 1.76
N PRO A 65 -17.74 0.95 1.87
CA PRO A 65 -18.23 1.65 3.06
C PRO A 65 -19.77 1.63 3.13
N PRO A 66 -20.40 1.99 4.28
CA PRO A 66 -21.85 1.87 4.47
C PRO A 66 -22.69 2.98 3.85
N ASN A 67 -22.06 4.10 3.49
CA ASN A 67 -22.72 5.30 2.97
C ASN A 67 -22.81 5.32 1.44
N HIS A 68 -22.57 4.19 0.78
CA HIS A 68 -22.69 4.06 -0.66
C HIS A 68 -24.09 3.61 -1.09
N SER A 69 -24.49 3.97 -2.30
CA SER A 69 -25.75 3.48 -2.87
C SER A 69 -25.69 1.97 -3.12
N LYS A 70 -26.85 1.29 -3.12
CA LYS A 70 -26.93 -0.17 -3.36
C LYS A 70 -26.22 -0.62 -4.66
N ARG A 71 -26.20 0.25 -5.68
CA ARG A 71 -25.50 0.02 -6.95
C ARG A 71 -24.00 -0.20 -6.76
N GLU A 72 -23.36 0.55 -5.85
CA GLU A 72 -21.91 0.47 -5.63
C GLU A 72 -21.47 -0.87 -5.07
N TYR A 73 -22.33 -1.59 -4.35
CA TYR A 73 -22.02 -2.95 -3.89
C TYR A 73 -22.02 -3.96 -5.03
N LEU A 74 -22.84 -3.76 -6.07
CA LEU A 74 -22.77 -4.56 -7.30
C LEU A 74 -21.55 -4.19 -8.13
N THR A 75 -21.16 -2.91 -8.17
CA THR A 75 -19.87 -2.48 -8.75
C THR A 75 -18.71 -3.19 -8.02
N GLY A 76 -18.77 -3.22 -6.68
CA GLY A 76 -17.80 -3.94 -5.85
C GLY A 76 -17.71 -5.41 -6.18
N LEU A 77 -18.84 -6.08 -6.38
CA LEU A 77 -18.86 -7.48 -6.80
C LEU A 77 -18.15 -7.69 -8.14
N GLY A 78 -18.36 -6.77 -9.11
CA GLY A 78 -17.66 -6.78 -10.38
C GLY A 78 -16.14 -6.60 -10.23
N GLN A 79 -15.70 -5.70 -9.35
CA GLN A 79 -14.28 -5.51 -9.02
C GLN A 79 -13.69 -6.78 -8.38
N THR A 80 -14.38 -7.37 -7.40
CA THR A 80 -13.98 -8.63 -6.76
C THR A 80 -13.83 -9.77 -7.76
N LEU A 81 -14.71 -9.88 -8.76
CA LEU A 81 -14.59 -10.85 -9.85
C LEU A 81 -13.34 -10.58 -10.69
N SER A 82 -13.07 -9.31 -11.03
CA SER A 82 -11.89 -8.95 -11.83
C SER A 82 -10.56 -9.30 -11.15
N TYR A 83 -10.50 -9.27 -9.81
CA TYR A 83 -9.30 -9.65 -9.08
C TYR A 83 -8.87 -11.10 -9.30
N LEU A 84 -9.79 -11.98 -9.69
CA LEU A 84 -9.47 -13.38 -10.02
C LEU A 84 -8.61 -13.51 -11.29
N GLU A 85 -8.43 -12.46 -12.09
CA GLU A 85 -7.49 -12.45 -13.21
C GLU A 85 -6.02 -12.62 -12.75
N LYS A 86 -5.70 -12.07 -11.58
CA LYS A 86 -4.34 -12.01 -11.04
C LYS A 86 -4.15 -12.66 -9.67
N HIS A 87 -5.21 -12.83 -8.89
CA HIS A 87 -5.17 -13.48 -7.58
C HIS A 87 -5.83 -14.85 -7.62
N HIS A 88 -5.37 -15.77 -6.77
CA HIS A 88 -5.98 -17.09 -6.64
C HIS A 88 -7.43 -16.95 -6.18
N TYR A 89 -7.65 -16.10 -5.18
CA TYR A 89 -8.94 -15.87 -4.56
C TYR A 89 -9.25 -14.39 -4.47
N SER A 90 -10.52 -14.08 -4.25
CA SER A 90 -10.93 -12.74 -3.88
C SER A 90 -12.01 -12.73 -2.80
N GLY A 91 -12.28 -11.55 -2.27
CA GLY A 91 -13.35 -11.35 -1.30
C GLY A 91 -13.97 -9.98 -1.45
N ILE A 92 -15.22 -9.87 -1.01
CA ILE A 92 -15.88 -8.59 -0.84
C ILE A 92 -16.22 -8.38 0.63
N ILE A 93 -15.79 -7.24 1.16
CA ILE A 93 -16.00 -6.79 2.53
C ILE A 93 -16.98 -5.63 2.47
N LEU A 94 -18.15 -5.78 3.06
CA LEU A 94 -19.19 -4.77 2.99
C LEU A 94 -20.05 -4.75 4.27
N PRO A 95 -20.80 -3.67 4.55
CA PRO A 95 -21.68 -3.65 5.71
C PRO A 95 -22.74 -4.73 5.56
N THR A 96 -23.15 -5.36 6.65
CA THR A 96 -24.20 -6.37 6.59
C THR A 96 -25.53 -5.78 6.12
N PHE A 97 -25.85 -4.57 6.59
CA PHE A 97 -27.08 -3.86 6.26
C PHE A 97 -26.82 -2.48 5.68
N VAL A 98 -27.58 -2.12 4.65
CA VAL A 98 -27.61 -0.77 4.05
C VAL A 98 -29.07 -0.39 3.84
N GLU A 99 -29.52 0.72 4.43
CA GLU A 99 -30.92 1.17 4.35
C GLU A 99 -31.92 0.07 4.76
N GLY A 100 -31.60 -0.71 5.80
CA GLY A 100 -32.42 -1.82 6.28
C GLY A 100 -32.40 -3.08 5.38
N TYR A 101 -31.65 -3.06 4.28
CA TYR A 101 -31.51 -4.19 3.36
C TYR A 101 -30.26 -5.02 3.70
N ASN A 102 -30.39 -6.34 3.83
CA ASN A 102 -29.25 -7.24 4.07
C ASN A 102 -28.47 -7.43 2.75
N ILE A 103 -27.55 -6.51 2.49
CA ILE A 103 -26.78 -6.48 1.25
C ILE A 103 -25.75 -7.61 1.19
N ALA A 104 -25.18 -8.03 2.34
CA ALA A 104 -24.25 -9.16 2.38
C ALA A 104 -24.95 -10.46 1.96
N GLN A 105 -26.14 -10.74 2.50
CA GLN A 105 -26.92 -11.91 2.11
C GLN A 105 -27.36 -11.86 0.64
N HIS A 106 -27.68 -10.68 0.12
CA HIS A 106 -28.03 -10.53 -1.29
C HIS A 106 -26.88 -10.95 -2.21
N LEU A 107 -25.66 -10.48 -1.94
CA LEU A 107 -24.46 -10.84 -2.70
C LEU A 107 -24.15 -12.34 -2.57
N THR A 108 -24.32 -12.92 -1.38
CA THR A 108 -24.25 -14.38 -1.19
C THR A 108 -25.24 -15.11 -2.10
N ASN A 109 -26.51 -14.69 -2.13
CA ASN A 109 -27.52 -15.32 -2.97
C ASN A 109 -27.19 -15.23 -4.47
N ILE A 110 -26.61 -14.10 -4.92
CA ILE A 110 -26.10 -13.97 -6.30
C ILE A 110 -25.00 -14.99 -6.53
N LEU A 111 -23.98 -15.05 -5.67
CA LEU A 111 -22.85 -15.96 -5.83
C LEU A 111 -23.21 -17.45 -5.62
N SER A 112 -24.43 -17.74 -5.15
CA SER A 112 -25.01 -19.10 -5.05
C SER A 112 -25.79 -19.53 -6.30
N LEU A 113 -25.96 -18.68 -7.31
CA LEU A 113 -26.61 -19.09 -8.57
C LEU A 113 -25.77 -20.16 -9.29
N ASP A 114 -26.39 -21.00 -10.11
CA ASP A 114 -25.69 -22.12 -10.77
C ASP A 114 -24.58 -21.67 -11.73
N VAL A 115 -24.79 -20.53 -12.41
CA VAL A 115 -23.78 -19.86 -13.27
C VAL A 115 -22.51 -19.46 -12.53
N PHE A 116 -22.58 -19.57 -11.21
CA PHE A 116 -21.69 -19.09 -10.19
C PHE A 116 -21.35 -20.24 -9.20
N SER A 117 -21.68 -21.49 -9.54
CA SER A 117 -21.58 -22.66 -8.65
C SER A 117 -20.15 -23.06 -8.24
N ARG A 118 -19.11 -22.50 -8.88
CA ARG A 118 -17.70 -22.64 -8.45
C ARG A 118 -17.04 -21.27 -8.34
N HIS A 119 -16.97 -20.75 -7.12
CA HIS A 119 -16.45 -19.43 -6.88
C HIS A 119 -15.39 -19.36 -5.81
N TYR A 120 -14.25 -18.82 -6.24
CA TYR A 120 -13.07 -18.46 -5.44
C TYR A 120 -13.26 -17.11 -4.73
N ILE A 121 -14.51 -16.78 -4.38
CA ILE A 121 -14.92 -15.49 -3.80
C ILE A 121 -15.55 -15.71 -2.43
N SER A 122 -15.05 -14.99 -1.43
CA SER A 122 -15.68 -14.87 -0.12
C SER A 122 -16.60 -13.65 -0.02
N VAL A 123 -17.66 -13.75 0.78
CA VAL A 123 -18.52 -12.59 1.16
C VAL A 123 -18.41 -12.40 2.65
N ILE A 124 -17.99 -11.20 3.05
CA ILE A 124 -17.74 -10.85 4.45
C ILE A 124 -18.58 -9.60 4.77
N GLY A 125 -19.50 -9.77 5.72
CA GLY A 125 -20.32 -8.69 6.24
C GLY A 125 -19.68 -8.08 7.48
N TYR A 126 -19.80 -6.77 7.66
CA TYR A 126 -19.38 -6.11 8.91
C TYR A 126 -20.48 -5.24 9.53
N ASN A 127 -20.40 -5.05 10.85
CA ASN A 127 -21.20 -4.06 11.58
C ASN A 127 -20.48 -2.70 11.58
N GLU A 128 -21.07 -1.72 10.89
CA GLU A 128 -20.51 -0.36 10.76
C GLU A 128 -20.24 0.33 12.09
N ARG A 129 -21.03 0.01 13.13
CA ARG A 129 -20.97 0.71 14.42
C ARG A 129 -19.81 0.25 15.28
N THR A 130 -19.29 -0.93 15.02
CA THR A 130 -18.30 -1.59 15.85
C THR A 130 -17.01 -1.89 15.12
N LEU A 131 -16.97 -1.84 13.77
CA LEU A 131 -15.78 -2.15 12.97
C LEU A 131 -14.55 -1.35 13.43
N GLU A 132 -14.73 -0.09 13.83
CA GLU A 132 -13.63 0.73 14.28
C GLU A 132 -13.07 0.36 15.66
N SER A 133 -13.95 -0.03 16.59
CA SER A 133 -13.61 -0.24 18.01
C SER A 133 -13.35 -1.71 18.36
N ASP A 134 -13.97 -2.64 17.64
CA ASP A 134 -13.90 -4.08 17.85
C ASP A 134 -14.00 -4.82 16.51
N PRO A 135 -12.97 -4.73 15.64
CA PRO A 135 -13.04 -5.26 14.28
C PRO A 135 -13.21 -6.79 14.26
N LEU A 136 -12.63 -7.53 15.21
CA LEU A 136 -12.72 -9.00 15.28
C LEU A 136 -14.17 -9.48 15.47
N ASN A 137 -14.92 -8.89 16.39
CA ASN A 137 -16.32 -9.26 16.61
C ASN A 137 -17.28 -8.58 15.64
N SER A 138 -16.80 -7.62 14.86
CA SER A 138 -17.62 -6.88 13.89
C SER A 138 -17.80 -7.59 12.55
N ILE A 139 -16.94 -8.54 12.21
CA ILE A 139 -16.96 -9.23 10.92
C ILE A 139 -17.61 -10.63 11.01
N GLN A 140 -18.39 -10.95 9.99
CA GLN A 140 -19.07 -12.24 9.81
C GLN A 140 -18.83 -12.78 8.40
N LEU A 141 -18.49 -14.06 8.30
CA LEU A 141 -18.36 -14.77 7.02
C LEU A 141 -19.75 -15.21 6.55
N PHE A 142 -20.23 -14.63 5.45
CA PHE A 142 -21.53 -14.98 4.84
C PHE A 142 -21.38 -16.07 3.78
N LYS A 143 -20.26 -16.06 3.05
CA LYS A 143 -19.92 -17.09 2.07
C LYS A 143 -18.42 -17.41 2.17
N PRO A 144 -18.04 -18.64 2.52
CA PRO A 144 -16.64 -19.08 2.46
C PRO A 144 -16.19 -19.39 1.03
N ILE A 145 -14.87 -19.54 0.88
CA ILE A 145 -14.24 -20.23 -0.23
C ILE A 145 -14.08 -21.70 0.19
N GLU A 146 -14.77 -22.59 -0.52
CA GLU A 146 -14.85 -24.02 -0.18
C GLU A 146 -14.00 -24.91 -1.10
N HIS A 147 -13.45 -24.33 -2.17
CA HIS A 147 -12.73 -25.06 -3.20
C HIS A 147 -11.42 -24.36 -3.52
N GLU A 148 -10.36 -25.16 -3.56
CA GLU A 148 -9.07 -24.73 -4.08
C GLU A 148 -9.19 -24.37 -5.56
N ARG A 149 -8.49 -23.31 -5.96
CA ARG A 149 -8.42 -22.92 -7.37
C ARG A 149 -7.33 -23.71 -8.06
N THR A 150 -7.73 -24.53 -9.04
CA THR A 150 -6.82 -25.37 -9.82
C THR A 150 -6.58 -24.87 -11.25
N GLY A 151 -7.26 -23.79 -11.67
CA GLY A 151 -7.09 -23.18 -12.99
C GLY A 151 -5.97 -22.14 -13.03
N GLU A 152 -5.42 -21.92 -14.23
CA GLU A 152 -4.35 -20.94 -14.45
C GLU A 152 -4.74 -19.53 -13.98
N ILE A 153 -3.78 -18.84 -13.36
CA ILE A 153 -3.86 -17.40 -13.12
C ILE A 153 -3.33 -16.73 -14.38
N VAL A 154 -4.15 -15.84 -14.95
CA VAL A 154 -3.87 -15.19 -16.23
C VAL A 154 -2.62 -14.29 -16.14
N THR A 155 -2.34 -13.76 -14.94
CA THR A 155 -1.21 -12.86 -14.68
C THR A 155 -0.28 -13.42 -13.60
N GLU A 156 0.90 -13.90 -13.99
CA GLU A 156 1.83 -14.67 -13.12
C GLU A 156 2.57 -13.87 -12.02
N HIS A 157 2.41 -12.54 -11.95
CA HIS A 157 3.29 -11.73 -11.10
C HIS A 157 2.55 -10.88 -10.08
N ILE A 158 2.18 -11.51 -8.97
CA ILE A 158 1.97 -10.78 -7.73
C ILE A 158 3.35 -10.44 -7.19
N ASN A 159 3.76 -9.19 -7.40
CA ASN A 159 4.98 -8.72 -6.77
C ASN A 159 4.76 -8.71 -5.25
N GLU A 160 5.46 -9.57 -4.50
CA GLU A 160 5.62 -9.53 -3.04
C GLU A 160 6.33 -8.24 -2.59
N THR A 161 5.77 -7.08 -2.95
CA THR A 161 6.31 -5.79 -2.59
C THR A 161 5.71 -5.40 -1.25
N TYR A 162 6.58 -4.98 -0.33
CA TYR A 162 6.14 -4.37 0.90
C TYR A 162 5.15 -3.23 0.60
N TRP A 163 3.99 -3.28 1.23
CA TRP A 163 2.83 -2.44 0.92
C TRP A 163 3.01 -0.96 1.29
N CYS A 164 4.09 -0.58 1.97
CA CYS A 164 4.42 0.81 2.32
C CYS A 164 5.89 1.11 1.96
N TRP A 165 6.26 0.95 0.68
CA TRP A 165 7.66 1.01 0.26
C TRP A 165 8.11 2.43 -0.10
N TRP A 166 9.23 2.85 0.48
CA TRP A 166 9.94 4.05 0.02
C TRP A 166 11.43 3.85 -0.04
N ARG A 167 12.11 4.29 -1.11
CA ARG A 167 13.58 4.30 -1.18
C ARG A 167 14.07 5.59 -1.80
N ASP A 168 14.92 6.31 -1.05
CA ASP A 168 15.65 7.56 -1.30
C ASP A 168 15.47 8.35 -2.62
N ILE A 169 14.26 8.46 -3.17
CA ILE A 169 13.91 9.31 -4.31
C ILE A 169 13.47 10.69 -3.79
N SER A 170 13.96 11.76 -4.40
CA SER A 170 13.56 13.13 -4.03
C SER A 170 12.35 13.62 -4.82
N HIS A 171 11.72 14.69 -4.33
CA HIS A 171 10.63 15.35 -5.06
C HIS A 171 11.08 15.95 -6.40
N TYR A 172 12.34 16.39 -6.52
CA TYR A 172 12.94 16.81 -7.80
C TYR A 172 13.08 15.63 -8.77
N GLU A 173 13.47 14.48 -8.25
CA GLU A 173 13.69 13.26 -9.03
C GLU A 173 12.38 12.65 -9.52
N ILE A 174 11.35 12.65 -8.67
CA ILE A 174 9.98 12.30 -9.08
C ILE A 174 9.57 13.18 -10.25
N PHE A 175 9.64 14.52 -10.10
CA PHE A 175 9.24 15.43 -11.17
C PHE A 175 10.02 15.20 -12.47
N THR A 176 11.33 15.04 -12.37
CA THR A 176 12.19 14.81 -13.54
C THR A 176 11.80 13.52 -14.26
N LEU A 177 11.62 12.42 -13.52
CA LEU A 177 11.30 11.12 -14.08
C LEU A 177 9.89 11.12 -14.70
N LEU A 178 8.92 11.78 -14.07
CA LEU A 178 7.57 11.94 -14.62
C LEU A 178 7.57 12.75 -15.94
N ASN A 179 8.37 13.81 -16.05
CA ASN A 179 8.50 14.55 -17.32
C ASN A 179 9.20 13.74 -18.42
N LEU A 180 10.16 12.87 -18.07
CA LEU A 180 10.76 11.95 -19.04
C LEU A 180 9.75 10.92 -19.53
N LEU A 181 8.89 10.40 -18.65
CA LEU A 181 7.81 9.50 -19.06
C LEU A 181 6.79 10.20 -19.97
N ASP A 182 6.43 11.45 -19.68
CA ASP A 182 5.58 12.28 -20.55
C ASP A 182 6.21 12.48 -21.94
N LYS A 183 7.52 12.78 -21.98
CA LYS A 183 8.29 12.94 -23.23
C LYS A 183 8.20 11.69 -24.12
N TYR A 184 8.17 10.50 -23.54
CA TYR A 184 8.11 9.23 -24.27
C TYR A 184 6.70 8.63 -24.33
N ALA A 185 5.65 9.39 -24.01
CA ALA A 185 4.29 8.86 -23.91
C ALA A 185 3.74 8.24 -25.21
N SER A 186 4.27 8.63 -26.38
CA SER A 186 3.89 8.07 -27.68
C SER A 186 4.71 6.83 -28.10
N GLU A 187 5.79 6.49 -27.40
CA GLU A 187 6.61 5.32 -27.72
C GLU A 187 5.88 4.03 -27.33
N PRO A 188 6.00 2.93 -28.11
CA PRO A 188 5.33 1.68 -27.80
C PRO A 188 6.03 0.90 -26.65
N GLY A 189 5.26 0.10 -25.91
CA GLY A 189 5.78 -0.84 -24.90
C GLY A 189 6.22 -0.22 -23.57
N ASP A 190 7.15 -0.87 -22.86
CA ASP A 190 7.65 -0.43 -21.54
C ASP A 190 8.58 0.79 -21.65
N ILE A 191 7.96 1.97 -21.73
CA ILE A 191 8.67 3.26 -21.85
C ILE A 191 9.50 3.60 -20.62
N TYR A 192 9.14 3.09 -19.44
CA TYR A 192 9.97 3.27 -18.25
C TYR A 192 11.32 2.59 -18.43
N THR A 193 11.31 1.30 -18.77
CA THR A 193 12.51 0.50 -18.92
C THR A 193 13.35 0.92 -20.12
N ASN A 194 12.70 1.14 -21.26
CA ASN A 194 13.39 1.27 -22.54
C ASN A 194 13.84 2.70 -22.84
N ASN A 195 13.20 3.71 -22.25
CA ASN A 195 13.42 5.12 -22.63
C ASN A 195 13.71 6.02 -21.43
N ALA A 196 12.75 6.16 -20.50
CA ALA A 196 12.85 7.15 -19.43
C ALA A 196 13.95 6.82 -18.41
N TRP A 197 14.05 5.55 -17.96
CA TRP A 197 15.07 5.14 -16.99
C TRP A 197 16.50 5.26 -17.53
N PRO A 198 16.85 4.80 -18.75
CA PRO A 198 18.18 5.02 -19.34
C PRO A 198 18.58 6.50 -19.38
N GLU A 199 17.68 7.39 -19.79
CA GLU A 199 17.96 8.83 -19.83
C GLU A 199 18.12 9.40 -18.42
N PHE A 200 17.21 9.05 -17.50
CA PHE A 200 17.28 9.48 -16.11
C PHE A 200 18.56 9.00 -15.41
N TRP A 201 18.99 7.76 -15.66
CA TRP A 201 20.24 7.23 -15.12
C TRP A 201 21.46 8.04 -15.58
N ARG A 202 21.51 8.41 -16.86
CA ARG A 202 22.57 9.29 -17.39
C ARG A 202 22.56 10.65 -16.70
N LEU A 203 21.40 11.24 -16.44
CA LEU A 203 21.29 12.49 -15.67
C LEU A 203 21.82 12.30 -14.24
N MET A 204 21.47 11.19 -13.59
CA MET A 204 21.89 10.88 -12.23
C MET A 204 23.40 10.65 -12.11
N VAL A 205 24.01 9.87 -13.00
CA VAL A 205 25.47 9.65 -13.00
C VAL A 205 26.22 10.97 -13.20
N ASN A 206 25.67 11.89 -14.00
CA ASN A 206 26.26 13.20 -14.28
C ASN A 206 25.98 14.27 -13.22
N GLY A 207 25.35 13.95 -12.08
CA GLY A 207 25.06 14.97 -11.07
C GLY A 207 23.90 15.91 -11.39
N GLN A 208 23.08 15.60 -12.41
CA GLN A 208 22.03 16.49 -12.93
C GLN A 208 20.66 16.25 -12.27
N THR A 209 20.45 15.10 -11.62
CA THR A 209 19.31 14.91 -10.71
C THR A 209 19.64 15.46 -9.33
N ARG A 210 18.63 15.79 -8.51
CA ARG A 210 18.82 16.44 -7.21
C ARG A 210 18.33 15.59 -6.05
N THR A 211 19.05 15.57 -4.94
CA THR A 211 18.58 14.98 -3.67
C THR A 211 17.51 15.87 -3.03
N TRP A 212 16.95 15.43 -1.91
CA TRP A 212 15.99 16.22 -1.11
C TRP A 212 16.51 17.59 -0.64
N GLU A 213 17.83 17.77 -0.65
CA GLU A 213 18.56 18.95 -0.24
C GLU A 213 18.90 19.85 -1.43
N GLY A 214 18.47 19.49 -2.64
CA GLY A 214 18.74 20.23 -3.87
C GLY A 214 20.15 20.00 -4.44
N ALA A 215 21.00 19.24 -3.75
CA ALA A 215 22.34 18.90 -4.22
C ALA A 215 22.28 17.87 -5.36
N GLY A 216 23.24 17.94 -6.29
CA GLY A 216 23.36 16.95 -7.36
C GLY A 216 23.59 15.54 -6.80
N ARG A 217 22.83 14.56 -7.27
CA ARG A 217 23.04 13.14 -6.90
C ARG A 217 24.19 12.59 -7.73
N THR A 218 25.15 11.92 -7.11
CA THR A 218 26.21 11.20 -7.82
C THR A 218 26.11 9.71 -7.52
N LYS A 219 26.10 8.90 -8.57
CA LYS A 219 26.14 7.43 -8.48
C LYS A 219 27.23 6.90 -9.40
N THR A 220 27.92 5.86 -8.93
CA THR A 220 28.88 5.13 -9.76
C THR A 220 28.13 4.36 -10.83
N ASP A 221 28.50 4.57 -12.09
CA ASP A 221 27.91 3.89 -13.23
C ASP A 221 28.38 2.45 -13.31
N ASN A 222 27.49 1.52 -12.98
CA ASN A 222 27.70 0.08 -13.15
C ASN A 222 26.34 -0.64 -13.18
N GLU A 223 26.34 -1.84 -13.74
CA GLU A 223 25.12 -2.64 -13.96
C GLU A 223 24.36 -2.95 -12.66
N THR A 224 25.08 -3.23 -11.56
CA THR A 224 24.46 -3.52 -10.26
C THR A 224 23.67 -2.33 -9.73
N ASN A 225 24.27 -1.14 -9.76
CA ASN A 225 23.61 0.09 -9.34
C ASN A 225 22.46 0.44 -10.30
N TYR A 226 22.67 0.31 -11.60
CA TYR A 226 21.64 0.57 -12.62
C TYR A 226 20.38 -0.25 -12.36
N ARG A 227 20.51 -1.57 -12.19
CA ARG A 227 19.37 -2.47 -11.94
C ARG A 227 18.72 -2.23 -10.58
N SER A 228 19.52 -2.02 -9.54
CA SER A 228 19.01 -1.78 -8.19
C SER A 228 18.23 -0.46 -8.11
N GLU A 229 18.79 0.63 -8.63
CA GLU A 229 18.13 1.95 -8.58
C GLU A 229 16.90 1.98 -9.47
N LYS A 230 16.92 1.28 -10.62
CA LYS A 230 15.74 1.16 -11.49
C LYS A 230 14.51 0.72 -10.73
N GLN A 231 14.65 -0.34 -9.92
CA GLN A 231 13.56 -0.88 -9.13
C GLN A 231 13.19 0.07 -7.96
N ASN A 232 14.20 0.61 -7.26
CA ASN A 232 13.97 1.54 -6.15
C ASN A 232 13.21 2.81 -6.55
N TYR A 233 13.36 3.25 -7.81
CA TYR A 233 12.64 4.42 -8.36
C TYR A 233 11.30 4.03 -8.97
N LYS A 234 11.17 2.86 -9.60
CA LYS A 234 9.90 2.42 -10.21
C LYS A 234 8.82 2.20 -9.15
N ILE A 235 9.18 1.54 -8.05
CA ILE A 235 8.23 1.14 -7.01
C ILE A 235 7.47 2.33 -6.40
N PRO A 236 8.15 3.37 -5.87
CA PRO A 236 7.44 4.53 -5.32
C PRO A 236 6.53 5.19 -6.34
N LEU A 237 6.93 5.31 -7.62
CA LEU A 237 6.09 5.97 -8.62
C LEU A 237 4.75 5.24 -8.84
N PHE A 238 4.77 3.93 -9.01
CA PHE A 238 3.51 3.20 -9.21
C PHE A 238 2.73 3.03 -7.90
N GLN A 239 3.39 2.92 -6.74
CA GLN A 239 2.69 2.85 -5.45
C GLN A 239 1.93 4.12 -5.13
N LEU A 240 2.50 5.27 -5.48
CA LEU A 240 1.83 6.56 -5.40
C LEU A 240 0.74 6.74 -6.49
N GLY A 241 0.51 5.73 -7.33
CA GLY A 241 -0.44 5.77 -8.42
C GLY A 241 -0.05 6.76 -9.51
N LEU A 242 1.21 7.20 -9.61
CA LEU A 242 1.66 8.20 -10.59
C LEU A 242 1.85 7.60 -11.98
N ILE A 243 2.19 6.31 -12.04
CA ILE A 243 2.45 5.58 -13.28
C ILE A 243 1.82 4.19 -13.24
N GLU A 244 1.45 3.67 -14.40
CA GLU A 244 1.07 2.27 -14.58
C GLU A 244 2.30 1.35 -14.42
N PRO A 245 2.25 0.28 -13.60
CA PRO A 245 3.40 -0.56 -13.33
C PRO A 245 3.98 -1.28 -14.56
N SER A 246 3.14 -1.66 -15.53
CA SER A 246 3.54 -2.46 -16.70
C SER A 246 4.48 -1.69 -17.62
N GLU A 247 4.04 -0.52 -18.07
CA GLU A 247 4.75 0.25 -19.09
C GLU A 247 5.35 1.58 -18.59
N GLY A 248 4.95 2.04 -17.41
CA GLY A 248 5.34 3.35 -16.89
C GLY A 248 4.56 4.53 -17.48
N ARG A 249 3.36 4.28 -18.04
CA ARG A 249 2.49 5.35 -18.52
C ARG A 249 2.03 6.22 -17.35
N LEU A 250 1.98 7.53 -17.55
CA LEU A 250 1.43 8.44 -16.55
C LEU A 250 -0.07 8.18 -16.36
N THR A 251 -0.49 8.14 -15.10
CA THR A 251 -1.91 8.12 -14.74
C THR A 251 -2.46 9.55 -14.66
N ALA A 252 -3.76 9.69 -14.39
CA ALA A 252 -4.36 10.98 -14.06
C ALA A 252 -3.64 11.68 -12.89
N GLU A 253 -3.26 10.91 -11.85
CA GLU A 253 -2.53 11.43 -10.69
C GLU A 253 -1.10 11.87 -11.06
N GLY A 254 -0.44 11.12 -11.93
CA GLY A 254 0.86 11.49 -12.51
C GLY A 254 0.78 12.84 -13.24
N TYR A 255 -0.18 12.98 -14.15
CA TYR A 255 -0.41 14.23 -14.89
C TYR A 255 -0.76 15.40 -13.97
N LYS A 256 -1.56 15.15 -12.93
CA LYS A 256 -1.94 16.18 -11.96
C LYS A 256 -0.74 16.68 -11.15
N LEU A 257 0.11 15.78 -10.64
CA LEU A 257 1.32 16.17 -9.92
C LEU A 257 2.28 16.97 -10.82
N ILE A 258 2.49 16.53 -12.08
CA ILE A 258 3.29 17.29 -13.06
C ILE A 258 2.71 18.69 -13.27
N SER A 259 1.39 18.79 -13.47
CA SER A 259 0.71 20.06 -13.77
C SER A 259 0.87 21.05 -12.62
N ILE A 260 0.68 20.61 -11.37
CA ILE A 260 0.94 21.42 -10.18
C ILE A 260 2.40 21.90 -10.15
N GLY A 261 3.35 21.00 -10.44
CA GLY A 261 4.77 21.33 -10.48
C GLY A 261 5.13 22.35 -11.58
N LYS A 262 4.51 22.25 -12.76
CA LYS A 262 4.70 23.18 -13.89
C LYS A 262 4.10 24.57 -13.62
N ILE A 263 2.94 24.64 -12.96
CA ILE A 263 2.22 25.89 -12.71
C ILE A 263 2.79 26.65 -11.52
N PHE A 264 3.02 25.96 -10.40
CA PHE A 264 3.37 26.60 -9.12
C PHE A 264 4.84 26.44 -8.75
N GLY A 265 5.57 25.58 -9.45
CA GLY A 265 6.94 25.19 -9.10
C GLY A 265 6.98 23.99 -8.15
N ILE A 266 8.01 23.16 -8.31
CA ILE A 266 8.21 21.91 -7.55
C ILE A 266 8.62 22.12 -6.09
N GLU A 267 9.01 23.34 -5.71
CA GLU A 267 9.29 23.72 -4.32
C GLU A 267 8.09 24.40 -3.64
N SER A 268 6.99 24.60 -4.37
CA SER A 268 5.79 25.21 -3.80
C SER A 268 5.18 24.33 -2.71
N SER A 269 4.59 24.98 -1.71
CA SER A 269 3.82 24.27 -0.68
C SER A 269 2.74 23.41 -1.30
N LEU A 270 2.10 23.87 -2.38
CA LEU A 270 1.06 23.11 -3.05
C LEU A 270 1.57 21.79 -3.66
N TYR A 271 2.70 21.82 -4.38
CA TYR A 271 3.31 20.61 -4.93
C TYR A 271 3.71 19.64 -3.82
N MET A 272 4.38 20.16 -2.79
CA MET A 272 4.83 19.36 -1.65
C MET A 272 3.67 18.77 -0.85
N ASP A 273 2.60 19.54 -0.65
CA ASP A 273 1.38 19.10 0.02
C ASP A 273 0.69 17.99 -0.78
N TYR A 274 0.65 18.12 -2.11
CA TYR A 274 0.03 17.11 -2.97
C TYR A 274 0.82 15.80 -2.98
N LEU A 275 2.13 15.88 -3.15
CA LEU A 275 3.01 14.72 -3.02
C LEU A 275 2.87 14.08 -1.63
N THR A 276 2.77 14.89 -0.57
CA THR A 276 2.56 14.38 0.80
C THR A 276 1.23 13.64 0.91
N LYS A 277 0.16 14.15 0.30
CA LYS A 277 -1.14 13.47 0.27
C LYS A 277 -1.07 12.12 -0.42
N LEU A 278 -0.42 12.05 -1.58
CA LEU A 278 -0.20 10.79 -2.30
C LEU A 278 0.61 9.80 -1.45
N VAL A 279 1.67 10.26 -0.78
CA VAL A 279 2.46 9.42 0.13
C VAL A 279 1.62 8.88 1.28
N LEU A 280 0.80 9.71 1.92
CA LEU A 280 -0.04 9.30 3.04
C LEU A 280 -1.12 8.29 2.64
N ILE A 281 -1.79 8.52 1.50
CA ILE A 281 -2.96 7.74 1.06
C ILE A 281 -2.55 6.63 0.11
N GLU A 282 -2.09 6.98 -1.09
CA GLU A 282 -1.77 6.00 -2.13
C GLU A 282 -0.60 5.10 -1.74
N GLY A 283 0.44 5.70 -1.14
CA GLY A 283 1.60 4.98 -0.60
C GLY A 283 1.35 4.30 0.75
N LYS A 284 0.13 4.37 1.30
CA LYS A 284 -0.30 3.72 2.55
C LYS A 284 0.50 4.11 3.81
N HIS A 285 1.25 5.21 3.78
CA HIS A 285 2.05 5.63 4.94
C HIS A 285 1.18 6.07 6.12
N LEU A 286 -0.07 6.52 5.91
CA LEU A 286 -0.96 6.85 7.03
C LEU A 286 -1.25 5.61 7.90
N ILE A 287 -1.46 4.45 7.27
CA ILE A 287 -1.68 3.17 7.97
C ILE A 287 -0.42 2.79 8.76
N LEU A 288 0.77 2.87 8.15
CA LEU A 288 2.02 2.56 8.85
C LEU A 288 2.29 3.53 10.03
N ILE A 289 1.90 4.80 9.90
CA ILE A 289 1.98 5.79 10.97
C ILE A 289 1.07 5.39 12.14
N GLN A 290 -0.15 4.93 11.85
CA GLN A 290 -1.10 4.46 12.87
C GLN A 290 -0.59 3.20 13.56
N ASP A 291 -0.06 2.22 12.82
CA ASP A 291 0.58 1.03 13.39
C ASP A 291 1.69 1.41 14.38
N LEU A 292 2.50 2.42 14.04
CA LEU A 292 3.57 2.89 14.91
C LEU A 292 3.02 3.57 16.17
N GLU A 293 1.98 4.38 16.07
CA GLU A 293 1.31 4.96 17.26
C GLU A 293 0.69 3.88 18.14
N ASP A 294 0.02 2.88 17.56
CA ASP A 294 -0.54 1.75 18.30
C ASP A 294 0.57 0.95 19.00
N TYR A 295 1.69 0.70 18.32
CA TYR A 295 2.88 0.10 18.92
C TYR A 295 3.40 0.91 20.12
N LYS A 296 3.48 2.25 19.99
CA LYS A 296 3.97 3.10 21.08
C LYS A 296 3.15 2.98 22.35
N THR A 297 1.84 2.71 22.28
CA THR A 297 0.99 2.56 23.47
C THR A 297 1.34 1.35 24.34
N ARG A 298 2.03 0.35 23.78
CA ARG A 298 2.50 -0.86 24.47
C ARG A 298 4.02 -0.97 24.57
N ALA A 299 4.76 -0.02 24.01
CA ALA A 299 6.22 -0.05 23.98
C ALA A 299 6.79 0.05 25.41
N ASN A 300 7.66 -0.89 25.77
CA ASN A 300 8.31 -0.90 27.07
C ASN A 300 9.44 0.15 27.16
N SER A 301 9.93 0.41 28.37
CA SER A 301 11.00 1.39 28.62
C SER A 301 12.30 1.09 27.88
N ALA A 302 12.62 -0.18 27.62
CA ALA A 302 13.83 -0.56 26.89
C ALA A 302 13.74 -0.17 25.41
N SER A 303 12.58 -0.42 24.78
CA SER A 303 12.26 0.05 23.43
C SER A 303 12.34 1.58 23.34
N LEU A 304 11.67 2.29 24.26
CA LEU A 304 11.63 3.75 24.25
C LEU A 304 12.97 4.41 24.62
N ALA A 305 13.94 3.68 25.18
CA ALA A 305 15.26 4.19 25.48
C ALA A 305 16.21 4.21 24.26
N ASN A 306 15.95 3.41 23.22
CA ASN A 306 16.90 3.16 22.15
C ASN A 306 16.23 3.07 20.77
N SER A 307 16.64 3.94 19.83
CA SER A 307 16.05 3.98 18.49
C SER A 307 16.20 2.68 17.69
N THR A 308 17.29 1.93 17.87
CA THR A 308 17.52 0.67 17.17
C THR A 308 16.60 -0.40 17.73
N GLN A 309 16.49 -0.50 19.06
CA GLN A 309 15.58 -1.42 19.72
C GLN A 309 14.13 -1.11 19.36
N PHE A 310 13.73 0.17 19.40
CA PHE A 310 12.40 0.60 19.01
C PHE A 310 12.01 0.15 17.60
N ARG A 311 12.91 0.30 16.63
CA ARG A 311 12.67 -0.14 15.25
C ARG A 311 12.52 -1.66 15.17
N LYS A 312 13.39 -2.40 15.86
CA LYS A 312 13.34 -3.88 15.89
C LYS A 312 12.03 -4.37 16.49
N ASP A 313 11.64 -3.83 17.64
CA ASP A 313 10.41 -4.22 18.33
C ASP A 313 9.17 -3.78 17.55
N PHE A 314 9.23 -2.65 16.82
CA PHE A 314 8.14 -2.26 15.92
C PHE A 314 8.01 -3.22 14.74
N GLU A 315 9.11 -3.74 14.18
CA GLU A 315 9.01 -4.78 13.15
C GLU A 315 8.45 -6.09 13.69
N THR A 316 8.85 -6.50 14.89
CA THR A 316 8.23 -7.64 15.57
C THR A 316 6.73 -7.42 15.75
N TYR A 317 6.33 -6.21 16.15
CA TYR A 317 4.91 -5.88 16.22
C TYR A 317 4.19 -6.01 14.87
N LEU A 318 4.78 -5.54 13.76
CA LEU A 318 4.19 -5.70 12.44
C LEU A 318 4.09 -7.18 12.04
N ASP A 319 5.09 -8.00 12.36
CA ASP A 319 5.12 -9.44 12.10
C ASP A 319 4.01 -10.16 12.87
N GLU A 320 3.91 -9.92 14.19
CA GLU A 320 2.86 -10.46 15.06
C GLU A 320 1.44 -10.07 14.64
N ASN A 321 1.30 -9.01 13.84
CA ASN A 321 0.03 -8.52 13.32
C ASN A 321 -0.15 -8.83 11.82
N ASN A 322 0.61 -9.81 11.30
CA ASN A 322 0.58 -10.27 9.91
C ASN A 322 0.65 -9.12 8.90
N SER A 323 1.35 -8.04 9.27
CA SER A 323 1.44 -6.81 8.49
C SER A 323 2.70 -6.78 7.63
N ILE A 324 3.59 -7.76 7.75
CA ILE A 324 4.75 -7.94 6.89
C ILE A 324 4.85 -9.42 6.52
N GLY A 325 5.31 -9.70 5.31
CA GLY A 325 5.50 -11.06 4.83
C GLY A 325 6.87 -11.63 5.19
N GLN A 326 7.08 -12.90 4.84
CA GLN A 326 8.38 -13.53 4.98
C GLN A 326 9.41 -12.88 4.05
N ARG A 327 10.64 -12.73 4.55
CA ARG A 327 11.75 -12.25 3.72
C ARG A 327 12.29 -13.40 2.90
N LYS A 328 12.57 -13.14 1.61
CA LYS A 328 13.20 -14.13 0.72
C LYS A 328 14.45 -14.75 1.37
N GLU A 329 14.49 -16.08 1.37
CA GLU A 329 15.59 -16.88 1.91
C GLU A 329 16.92 -16.52 1.23
N GLY A 330 18.03 -16.49 2.00
CA GLY A 330 19.36 -16.19 1.47
C GLY A 330 19.70 -14.71 1.23
N ARG A 331 18.79 -13.77 1.55
CA ARG A 331 19.11 -12.34 1.46
C ARG A 331 20.01 -11.92 2.63
N THR A 332 21.33 -11.86 2.40
CA THR A 332 22.29 -11.35 3.39
C THR A 332 22.00 -9.88 3.69
N THR A 333 21.36 -9.62 4.82
CA THR A 333 21.08 -8.27 5.29
C THR A 333 22.08 -7.91 6.37
N THR A 334 22.93 -6.91 6.11
CA THR A 334 23.78 -6.30 7.14
C THR A 334 23.22 -4.94 7.52
N GLY A 335 23.05 -4.70 8.83
CA GLY A 335 22.69 -3.39 9.38
C GLY A 335 21.28 -2.93 8.95
N ASN A 336 21.12 -1.67 8.54
CA ASN A 336 19.80 -1.09 8.18
C ASN A 336 19.12 -1.75 6.96
N LYS A 337 19.75 -2.73 6.30
CA LYS A 337 19.12 -3.57 5.26
C LYS A 337 18.26 -4.69 5.88
N GLU A 338 18.39 -4.92 7.18
CA GLU A 338 17.61 -5.86 7.99
C GLU A 338 16.23 -5.31 8.39
N SER A 339 15.82 -4.16 7.88
CA SER A 339 14.54 -3.56 8.24
C SER A 339 13.67 -3.41 6.99
N TYR A 340 12.38 -3.73 7.10
CA TYR A 340 11.35 -3.32 6.14
C TYR A 340 11.25 -1.79 6.10
N ILE A 341 11.37 -1.15 7.28
CA ILE A 341 11.29 0.30 7.49
C ILE A 341 12.70 0.92 7.45
N ARG A 342 13.10 1.38 6.28
CA ARG A 342 14.43 1.91 6.00
C ARG A 342 14.41 3.43 5.87
N ASP A 343 13.79 3.94 4.82
CA ASP A 343 13.84 5.35 4.43
C ASP A 343 12.55 6.12 4.76
N GLU A 344 11.52 5.43 5.27
CA GLU A 344 10.21 5.99 5.56
C GLU A 344 10.31 7.13 6.60
N LEU A 345 11.15 6.96 7.63
CA LEU A 345 11.40 8.04 8.62
C LEU A 345 12.10 9.27 8.00
N LYS A 346 13.00 9.06 7.03
CA LYS A 346 13.65 10.15 6.29
C LYS A 346 12.60 10.88 5.44
N LEU A 347 11.76 10.13 4.73
CA LEU A 347 10.65 10.68 3.96
C LEU A 347 9.72 11.52 4.83
N TRP A 348 9.23 10.97 5.95
CA TRP A 348 8.32 11.66 6.85
C TRP A 348 8.91 12.96 7.40
N ASN A 349 10.20 12.97 7.73
CA ASN A 349 10.90 14.19 8.12
C ASN A 349 10.94 15.22 6.98
N LYS A 350 11.24 14.80 5.75
CA LYS A 350 11.28 15.68 4.56
C LYS A 350 9.91 16.28 4.21
N LEU A 351 8.83 15.56 4.48
CA LEU A 351 7.46 16.00 4.27
C LEU A 351 6.88 16.79 5.47
N GLY A 352 7.66 16.97 6.54
CA GLY A 352 7.25 17.71 7.74
C GLY A 352 6.23 16.96 8.62
N LEU A 353 6.17 15.64 8.48
CA LEU A 353 5.24 14.76 9.21
C LEU A 353 5.75 14.39 10.61
N LEU A 354 7.01 14.68 10.94
CA LEU A 354 7.57 14.48 12.28
C LEU A 354 7.66 15.81 13.05
N LYS A 355 7.53 15.76 14.38
CA LYS A 355 7.75 16.92 15.26
C LYS A 355 9.22 17.29 15.37
N THR A 356 10.09 16.29 15.47
CA THR A 356 11.55 16.48 15.51
C THR A 356 12.07 16.72 14.10
N ARG A 357 12.89 17.77 13.94
CA ARG A 357 13.54 18.12 12.67
C ARG A 357 15.02 17.77 12.72
N GLY A 358 15.60 17.42 11.57
CA GLY A 358 17.02 17.11 11.41
C GLY A 358 17.27 15.63 11.17
N THR A 359 18.39 15.10 11.66
CA THR A 359 18.82 13.70 11.44
C THR A 359 18.36 12.74 12.54
N ARG A 360 17.81 13.26 13.63
CA ARG A 360 17.31 12.47 14.77
C ARG A 360 15.78 12.41 14.71
N TYR A 361 15.26 11.29 14.23
CA TYR A 361 13.81 11.04 14.12
C TYR A 361 13.19 10.53 15.41
N PHE A 362 14.02 10.12 16.38
CA PHE A 362 13.63 9.44 17.60
C PHE A 362 13.87 10.30 18.85
N THR A 363 12.87 10.32 19.74
CA THR A 363 12.92 10.99 21.04
C THR A 363 13.05 9.94 22.14
N VAL A 364 14.12 10.01 22.93
CA VAL A 364 14.34 9.13 24.09
C VAL A 364 13.18 9.23 25.07
N GLY A 365 12.66 8.09 25.50
CA GLY A 365 11.50 7.95 26.39
C GLY A 365 10.14 8.13 25.72
N ARG A 366 10.09 8.52 24.44
CA ARG A 366 8.82 8.83 23.73
C ARG A 366 8.67 8.18 22.34
N GLY A 367 9.76 7.70 21.74
CA GLY A 367 9.72 7.08 20.41
C GLY A 367 9.70 8.10 19.27
N ILE A 368 9.02 7.76 18.18
CA ILE A 368 8.80 8.66 17.03
C ILE A 368 7.56 9.53 17.33
N GLU A 369 7.66 10.84 17.08
CA GLU A 369 6.56 11.78 17.33
C GLU A 369 6.07 12.41 16.02
N PHE A 370 4.82 12.08 15.63
CA PHE A 370 4.21 12.64 14.43
C PHE A 370 3.59 14.02 14.66
N ASN A 371 3.65 14.83 13.62
CA ASN A 371 2.99 16.12 13.52
C ASN A 371 1.56 15.94 13.01
N TRP A 372 0.66 15.52 13.90
CA TRP A 372 -0.75 15.27 13.57
C TRP A 372 -1.48 16.51 13.06
N ALA A 373 -1.08 17.72 13.48
CA ALA A 373 -1.63 18.95 12.94
C ALA A 373 -1.36 19.06 11.42
N ARG A 374 -0.11 18.78 11.01
CA ARG A 374 0.28 18.75 9.60
C ARG A 374 -0.38 17.62 8.82
N ILE A 375 -0.43 16.41 9.39
CA ILE A 375 -1.12 15.28 8.74
C ILE A 375 -2.59 15.64 8.49
N THR A 376 -3.28 16.16 9.51
CA THR A 376 -4.70 16.56 9.41
C THR A 376 -4.91 17.68 8.39
N GLU A 377 -4.02 18.69 8.37
CA GLU A 377 -4.04 19.74 7.36
C GLU A 377 -3.99 19.14 5.94
N ILE A 378 -3.03 18.24 5.67
CA ILE A 378 -2.90 17.60 4.34
C ILE A 378 -4.13 16.76 3.98
N LEU A 379 -4.67 16.00 4.93
CA LEU A 379 -5.82 15.11 4.69
C LEU A 379 -7.12 15.87 4.44
N THR A 380 -7.25 17.07 4.99
CA THR A 380 -8.43 17.95 4.84
C THR A 380 -8.28 18.96 3.71
N LYS A 381 -7.05 19.17 3.21
CA LYS A 381 -6.77 20.07 2.10
C LYS A 381 -7.38 19.54 0.80
N ASP A 382 -8.07 20.43 0.12
CA ASP A 382 -8.59 20.19 -1.20
C ASP A 382 -7.55 20.58 -2.26
N PHE A 383 -7.41 19.73 -3.27
CA PHE A 383 -6.43 19.88 -4.35
C PHE A 383 -7.16 19.93 -5.70
N LEU A 384 -8.25 20.69 -5.76
CA LEU A 384 -8.98 20.96 -6.99
C LEU A 384 -8.14 21.90 -7.87
N PHE A 385 -7.66 21.38 -8.98
CA PHE A 385 -7.08 22.12 -10.10
C PHE A 385 -7.51 21.45 -11.39
#